data_AF-A0A933KYS1-F1
#
_entry.id   AF-A0A933KYS1-F1
#
_cell.length_a   1.000
_cell.length_b   1.000
_cell.length_c   1.000
_cell.angle_alpha   90.00
_cell.angle_beta   90.00
_cell.angle_gamma   90.00
#
_symmetry.space_group_name_H-M   'P 1'
#
loop_
_entity.id
_entity.type
_entity.pdbx_description
1 polymer ?
#
loop_
_entity_poly.entity_id
_entity_poly.type
_entity_poly.pdbx_seq_one_letter_code
_entity_poly.pdbx_strand_id
1 'polypeptide(L)'
;MRLFLTALMFAAGTMPAAAQWLDRPWQGIPRTSDGKPHLAAPAPRGPDGKPDLTGLWNGPVPRPTYDPANAQPWVNDLVQRHNRDYFRARPSFQCRPSGPEADRSAGFKRFLQTPTALAILRDDLTYRVIHMDGRALEAEPAPSWMGYSVGRWDGDTLVVESNGYNDKTWLSAEGRAHTEALRVTERYRRSDFGHLQIDVTYTDPAAYVKPWGFTANMTLAADTDMLEAVCERSSEHWAGSLSDAATSAVTVEPDVLARYVGVYSGFWLGNKRTVEVTLSGSQLIAKIVVGGTIAGDESRPLVPQSRTLFEGLGLGYQFLVDDKGVATDVVEIHITGPYRLARQR
;
A
#
# COMPACT_ATOMS: atom_id res chain seq x y z
N MET A 1 -62.16 -20.03 9.18
CA MET A 1 -62.38 -20.07 7.73
C MET A 1 -61.31 -19.21 7.07
N ARG A 2 -60.31 -19.88 6.44
CA ARG A 2 -59.43 -19.41 5.35
C ARG A 2 -58.54 -18.17 5.61
N LEU A 3 -57.29 -18.02 5.15
CA LEU A 3 -56.26 -18.78 4.42
C LEU A 3 -55.01 -17.86 4.44
N PHE A 4 -53.81 -18.41 4.70
CA PHE A 4 -52.53 -18.14 4.03
C PHE A 4 -51.59 -16.95 4.40
N LEU A 5 -50.40 -17.35 4.91
CA LEU A 5 -49.04 -17.09 4.41
C LEU A 5 -48.65 -15.67 3.95
N THR A 6 -47.72 -15.01 4.68
CA THR A 6 -46.32 -14.73 4.25
C THR A 6 -45.66 -13.70 5.19
N ALA A 7 -44.59 -14.10 5.88
CA ALA A 7 -43.46 -13.23 6.27
C ALA A 7 -42.37 -14.10 6.94
N LEU A 8 -41.85 -15.07 6.19
CA LEU A 8 -40.51 -15.61 6.42
C LEU A 8 -39.55 -14.77 5.56
N MET A 9 -38.37 -14.48 6.09
CA MET A 9 -37.26 -13.70 5.50
C MET A 9 -37.32 -12.19 5.70
N PHE A 10 -36.61 -11.70 6.72
CA PHE A 10 -35.56 -10.67 6.58
C PHE A 10 -34.69 -10.70 7.86
N ALA A 11 -34.05 -11.85 8.10
CA ALA A 11 -32.86 -11.91 8.93
C ALA A 11 -31.65 -12.07 8.01
N ALA A 12 -31.47 -11.13 7.09
CA ALA A 12 -30.18 -10.92 6.45
C ALA A 12 -29.31 -10.20 7.49
N GLY A 13 -28.84 -10.96 8.48
CA GLY A 13 -27.71 -10.53 9.27
C GLY A 13 -26.61 -10.16 8.29
N THR A 14 -26.16 -8.91 8.35
CA THR A 14 -24.97 -8.46 7.67
C THR A 14 -23.83 -9.36 8.13
N MET A 15 -23.55 -10.44 7.39
CA MET A 15 -22.32 -11.16 7.55
C MET A 15 -21.22 -10.13 7.23
N PRO A 16 -20.30 -9.82 8.15
CA PRO A 16 -19.11 -9.13 7.75
C PRO A 16 -18.49 -9.92 6.60
N ALA A 17 -18.06 -9.24 5.55
CA ALA A 17 -17.41 -9.80 4.36
C ALA A 17 -16.02 -10.42 4.67
N ALA A 18 -15.87 -11.07 5.82
CA ALA A 18 -14.77 -11.97 6.13
C ALA A 18 -15.03 -13.40 5.60
N ALA A 19 -16.28 -13.73 5.25
CA ALA A 19 -16.71 -15.07 4.84
C ALA A 19 -16.39 -15.44 3.37
N GLN A 20 -15.38 -14.83 2.74
CA GLN A 20 -14.97 -15.17 1.37
C GLN A 20 -13.61 -15.88 1.28
N TRP A 21 -12.98 -16.18 2.41
CA TRP A 21 -11.71 -16.92 2.43
C TRP A 21 -11.93 -18.41 2.70
N LEU A 22 -11.03 -19.23 2.14
CA LEU A 22 -11.02 -20.66 2.37
C LEU A 22 -10.63 -20.93 3.83
N ASP A 23 -11.59 -21.29 4.69
CA ASP A 23 -11.31 -21.83 6.03
C ASP A 23 -10.61 -23.19 5.87
N ARG A 24 -9.28 -23.15 5.69
CA ARG A 24 -8.43 -24.31 5.37
C ARG A 24 -7.45 -24.52 6.51
N PRO A 25 -7.76 -25.40 7.48
CA PRO A 25 -6.81 -25.72 8.53
C PRO A 25 -5.50 -26.25 7.94
N TRP A 26 -4.39 -25.55 8.22
CA TRP A 26 -3.07 -26.02 7.81
C TRP A 26 -2.54 -27.05 8.81
N GLN A 27 -1.99 -28.15 8.30
CA GLN A 27 -1.28 -29.11 9.15
C GLN A 27 0.02 -28.48 9.68
N GLY A 28 0.35 -28.77 10.93
CA GLY A 28 1.59 -28.29 11.56
C GLY A 28 1.50 -26.92 12.27
N ILE A 29 0.35 -26.23 12.23
CA ILE A 29 0.12 -25.06 13.07
C ILE A 29 -0.19 -25.51 14.51
N PRO A 30 0.63 -25.15 15.53
CA PRO A 30 0.32 -25.40 16.93
C PRO A 30 -1.01 -24.78 17.30
N ARG A 31 -1.81 -25.47 18.11
CA ARG A 31 -3.11 -24.98 18.55
C ARG A 31 -3.21 -24.91 20.06
N THR A 32 -3.99 -23.94 20.53
CA THR A 32 -4.41 -23.82 21.93
C THR A 32 -5.45 -24.90 22.26
N SER A 33 -5.80 -25.05 23.54
CA SER A 33 -6.82 -26.01 23.99
C SER A 33 -8.22 -25.75 23.43
N ASP A 34 -8.53 -24.51 23.03
CA ASP A 34 -9.78 -24.13 22.34
C ASP A 34 -9.70 -24.30 20.81
N GLY A 35 -8.63 -24.91 20.29
CA GLY A 35 -8.49 -25.27 18.87
C GLY A 35 -8.05 -24.12 17.94
N LYS A 36 -7.72 -22.95 18.48
CA LYS A 36 -7.25 -21.80 17.69
C LYS A 36 -5.76 -21.87 17.40
N PRO A 37 -5.27 -21.25 16.31
CA PRO A 37 -3.84 -21.11 16.05
C PRO A 37 -3.08 -20.46 17.22
N HIS A 38 -2.04 -21.11 17.71
CA HIS A 38 -1.18 -20.63 18.78
C HIS A 38 0.06 -19.94 18.20
N LEU A 39 -0.12 -18.68 17.80
CA LEU A 39 0.92 -17.89 17.13
C LEU A 39 2.15 -17.61 18.02
N ALA A 40 2.00 -17.63 19.35
CA ALA A 40 3.11 -17.43 20.29
C ALA A 40 3.90 -18.72 20.61
N ALA A 41 3.57 -19.85 19.98
CA ALA A 41 4.34 -21.08 20.14
C ALA A 41 5.81 -20.90 19.66
N PRO A 42 6.76 -21.76 20.05
CA PRO A 42 8.13 -21.67 19.57
C PRO A 42 8.21 -21.68 18.03
N ALA A 43 9.14 -20.90 17.47
CA ALA A 43 9.37 -20.87 16.04
C ALA A 43 9.76 -22.28 15.53
N PRO A 44 9.17 -22.75 14.42
CA PRO A 44 9.58 -24.01 13.81
C PRO A 44 11.02 -23.89 13.31
N ARG A 45 11.75 -25.00 13.37
CA ARG A 45 13.13 -25.08 12.92
C ARG A 45 13.29 -26.15 11.85
N GLY A 46 14.12 -25.86 10.85
CA GLY A 46 14.49 -26.78 9.80
C GLY A 46 15.47 -27.86 10.28
N PRO A 47 15.81 -28.83 9.41
CA PRO A 47 16.77 -29.90 9.72
C PRO A 47 18.18 -29.40 10.09
N ASP A 48 18.55 -28.21 9.64
CA ASP A 48 19.80 -27.51 9.95
C ASP A 48 19.76 -26.76 11.30
N GLY A 49 18.65 -26.88 12.04
CA GLY A 49 18.42 -26.19 13.30
C GLY A 49 18.15 -24.70 13.16
N LYS A 50 18.07 -24.15 11.94
CA LYS A 50 17.75 -22.74 11.70
C LYS A 50 16.23 -22.53 11.73
N PRO A 51 15.75 -21.31 12.04
CA PRO A 51 14.33 -21.02 11.90
C PRO A 51 13.83 -21.35 10.49
N ASP A 52 12.73 -22.09 10.41
CA ASP A 52 12.01 -22.26 9.16
C ASP A 52 11.15 -21.02 8.94
N LEU A 53 11.30 -20.34 7.81
CA LEU A 53 10.53 -19.15 7.45
C LEU A 53 9.31 -19.50 6.58
N THR A 54 9.10 -20.78 6.26
CA THR A 54 7.96 -21.26 5.49
C THR A 54 6.66 -20.86 6.17
N GLY A 55 5.75 -20.31 5.38
CA GLY A 55 4.48 -19.81 5.87
C GLY A 55 3.80 -18.87 4.90
N LEU A 56 2.51 -18.65 5.13
CA LEU A 56 1.78 -17.57 4.52
C LEU A 56 1.85 -16.37 5.46
N TRP A 57 2.47 -15.28 5.02
CA TRP A 57 2.72 -14.10 5.84
C TRP A 57 1.93 -12.91 5.30
N ASN A 58 1.41 -12.08 6.20
CA ASN A 58 0.82 -10.79 5.84
C ASN A 58 1.19 -9.75 6.90
N GLY A 59 1.19 -8.47 6.53
CA GLY A 59 1.49 -7.40 7.46
C GLY A 59 1.00 -6.06 6.94
N PRO A 60 0.88 -5.06 7.83
CA PRO A 60 0.61 -3.70 7.41
C PRO A 60 1.76 -3.16 6.54
N VAL A 61 1.44 -2.22 5.64
CA VAL A 61 2.47 -1.46 4.92
C VAL A 61 3.35 -0.73 5.95
N PRO A 62 4.67 -0.98 5.99
CA PRO A 62 5.54 -0.32 6.95
C PRO A 62 5.66 1.17 6.62
N ARG A 63 5.76 2.03 7.63
CA ARG A 63 5.78 3.49 7.48
C ARG A 63 7.08 4.08 8.04
N PRO A 64 8.18 4.05 7.28
CA PRO A 64 9.42 4.68 7.71
C PRO A 64 9.26 6.19 7.68
N THR A 65 9.79 6.84 8.70
CA THR A 65 10.05 8.28 8.64
C THR A 65 11.22 8.50 7.70
N TYR A 66 11.03 9.31 6.66
CA TYR A 66 12.06 9.62 5.70
C TYR A 66 12.42 11.11 5.75
N ASP A 67 13.71 11.42 5.75
CA ASP A 67 14.24 12.78 5.65
C ASP A 67 14.46 13.15 4.17
N PRO A 68 13.69 14.10 3.59
CA PRO A 68 13.89 14.58 2.22
C PRO A 68 15.32 15.05 1.91
N ALA A 69 16.07 15.52 2.92
CA ALA A 69 17.45 15.95 2.76
C ALA A 69 18.42 14.78 2.49
N ASN A 70 18.00 13.54 2.73
CA ASN A 70 18.78 12.36 2.41
C ASN A 70 18.77 12.00 0.92
N ALA A 71 17.81 12.51 0.14
CA ALA A 71 17.68 12.25 -1.29
C ALA A 71 18.43 13.31 -2.13
N GLN A 72 18.99 12.87 -3.26
CA GLN A 72 19.43 13.80 -4.29
C GLN A 72 18.22 14.62 -4.83
N PRO A 73 18.42 15.87 -5.29
CA PRO A 73 17.31 16.73 -5.72
C PRO A 73 16.40 16.09 -6.78
N TRP A 74 16.98 15.38 -7.75
CA TRP A 74 16.24 14.73 -8.82
C TRP A 74 15.25 13.65 -8.33
N VAL A 75 15.54 12.98 -7.21
CA VAL A 75 14.65 11.99 -6.58
C VAL A 75 13.43 12.70 -6.02
N ASN A 76 13.63 13.82 -5.32
CA ASN A 76 12.54 14.61 -4.77
C ASN A 76 11.69 15.24 -5.89
N ASP A 77 12.30 15.69 -6.98
CA ASP A 77 11.58 16.19 -8.17
C ASP A 77 10.73 15.10 -8.83
N LEU A 78 11.21 13.85 -8.86
CA LEU A 78 10.44 12.70 -9.34
C LEU A 78 9.25 12.40 -8.45
N VAL A 79 9.43 12.39 -7.13
CA VAL A 79 8.31 12.22 -6.16
C VAL A 79 7.20 13.25 -6.41
N GLN A 80 7.57 14.53 -6.58
CA GLN A 80 6.59 15.59 -6.87
C GLN A 80 5.90 15.38 -8.23
N ARG A 81 6.63 14.95 -9.26
CA ARG A 81 6.04 14.62 -10.56
C ARG A 81 5.09 13.43 -10.48
N HIS A 82 5.46 12.37 -9.77
CA HIS A 82 4.62 11.20 -9.59
C HIS A 82 3.31 11.55 -8.90
N ASN A 83 3.35 12.41 -7.89
CA ASN A 83 2.13 12.87 -7.21
C ASN A 83 1.19 13.61 -8.20
N ARG A 84 1.72 14.57 -8.98
CA ARG A 84 0.93 15.35 -9.96
C ARG A 84 0.32 14.52 -11.10
N ASP A 85 1.00 13.46 -11.49
CA ASP A 85 0.59 12.55 -12.58
C ASP A 85 -0.08 11.27 -12.05
N TYR A 86 -0.59 11.29 -10.82
CA TYR A 86 -1.35 10.18 -10.21
C TYR A 86 -0.62 8.84 -10.20
N PHE A 87 0.69 8.91 -10.02
CA PHE A 87 1.58 7.76 -10.02
C PHE A 87 1.39 6.87 -11.26
N ARG A 88 0.95 7.43 -12.41
CA ARG A 88 0.70 6.67 -13.65
C ARG A 88 1.88 5.81 -14.11
N ALA A 89 3.08 6.20 -13.71
CA ALA A 89 4.34 5.51 -14.01
C ALA A 89 4.67 4.37 -13.04
N ARG A 90 3.84 4.13 -12.00
CA ARG A 90 4.11 3.10 -10.99
C ARG A 90 4.13 1.72 -11.64
N PRO A 91 5.16 0.89 -11.39
CA PRO A 91 5.25 -0.44 -12.00
C PRO A 91 3.99 -1.28 -11.81
N SER A 92 3.45 -1.35 -10.59
CA SER A 92 2.25 -2.13 -10.27
C SER A 92 1.01 -1.66 -11.04
N PHE A 93 0.88 -0.36 -11.32
CA PHE A 93 -0.24 0.17 -12.11
C PHE A 93 -0.12 -0.15 -13.60
N GLN A 94 1.08 -0.52 -14.05
CA GLN A 94 1.37 -0.96 -15.42
C GLN A 94 1.50 -2.48 -15.54
N CYS A 95 1.10 -3.23 -14.51
CA CYS A 95 1.28 -4.68 -14.41
C CYS A 95 2.74 -5.10 -14.64
N ARG A 96 3.68 -4.31 -14.11
CA ARG A 96 5.11 -4.62 -14.06
C ARG A 96 5.50 -4.97 -12.63
N PRO A 97 6.52 -5.82 -12.41
CA PRO A 97 6.95 -6.15 -11.06
C PRO A 97 7.42 -4.91 -10.30
N SER A 98 7.06 -4.81 -9.02
CA SER A 98 7.38 -3.65 -8.18
C SER A 98 8.82 -3.61 -7.67
N GLY A 99 9.61 -4.65 -7.93
CA GLY A 99 10.99 -4.75 -7.48
C GLY A 99 11.12 -4.65 -5.95
N PRO A 100 12.06 -3.85 -5.41
CA PRO A 100 12.28 -3.71 -3.97
C PRO A 100 11.06 -3.20 -3.18
N GLU A 101 10.12 -2.50 -3.83
CA GLU A 101 8.88 -2.05 -3.19
C GLU A 101 7.93 -3.21 -2.86
N ALA A 102 8.03 -4.36 -3.54
CA ALA A 102 7.13 -5.49 -3.32
C ALA A 102 7.14 -5.99 -1.85
N ASP A 103 8.28 -5.85 -1.17
CA ASP A 103 8.45 -6.25 0.23
C ASP A 103 7.85 -5.24 1.23
N ARG A 104 7.48 -4.05 0.74
CA ARG A 104 6.73 -3.01 1.47
C ARG A 104 5.22 -3.11 1.25
N SER A 105 4.79 -3.58 0.08
CA SER A 105 3.36 -3.61 -0.29
C SER A 105 2.58 -4.55 0.63
N ALA A 106 1.40 -4.09 1.07
CA ALA A 106 0.41 -4.94 1.74
C ALA A 106 -0.01 -6.07 0.80
N GLY A 107 -0.36 -7.21 1.37
CA GLY A 107 -0.71 -8.40 0.60
C GLY A 107 0.03 -9.62 1.11
N PHE A 108 -0.54 -10.77 0.76
CA PHE A 108 -0.02 -12.06 1.19
C PHE A 108 1.32 -12.37 0.52
N LYS A 109 2.22 -12.98 1.29
CA LYS A 109 3.50 -13.50 0.80
C LYS A 109 3.66 -14.93 1.27
N ARG A 110 3.75 -15.86 0.33
CA ARG A 110 4.00 -17.27 0.63
C ARG A 110 5.49 -17.54 0.55
N PHE A 111 6.07 -17.86 1.69
CA PHE A 111 7.46 -18.24 1.83
C PHE A 111 7.55 -19.75 1.74
N LEU A 112 8.43 -20.25 0.86
CA LEU A 112 8.76 -21.66 0.71
C LEU A 112 10.27 -21.81 0.89
N GLN A 113 10.67 -22.34 2.05
CA GLN A 113 12.08 -22.55 2.36
C GLN A 113 12.49 -23.98 2.00
N THR A 114 13.65 -24.07 1.37
CA THR A 114 14.38 -25.31 1.10
C THR A 114 15.81 -25.16 1.62
N PRO A 115 16.62 -26.23 1.68
CA PRO A 115 18.03 -26.10 2.07
C PRO A 115 18.86 -25.17 1.18
N THR A 116 18.45 -24.92 -0.07
CA THR A 116 19.23 -24.16 -1.06
C THR A 116 18.55 -22.89 -1.56
N ALA A 117 17.30 -22.64 -1.17
CA ALA A 117 16.57 -21.44 -1.57
C ALA A 117 15.44 -21.08 -0.61
N LEU A 118 15.17 -19.79 -0.48
CA LEU A 118 13.90 -19.26 0.00
C LEU A 118 13.17 -18.63 -1.19
N ALA A 119 12.05 -19.24 -1.60
CA ALA A 119 11.17 -18.66 -2.61
C ALA A 119 10.05 -17.86 -1.93
N ILE A 120 9.85 -16.63 -2.37
CA ILE A 120 8.78 -15.74 -1.91
C ILE A 120 7.83 -15.56 -3.09
N LEU A 121 6.64 -16.16 -2.97
CA LEU A 121 5.54 -15.99 -3.92
C LEU A 121 4.63 -14.87 -3.44
N ARG A 122 4.13 -14.06 -4.37
CA ARG A 122 3.18 -12.97 -4.10
C ARG A 122 1.84 -13.24 -4.76
N ASP A 123 0.82 -12.57 -4.28
CA ASP A 123 -0.54 -12.63 -4.82
C ASP A 123 -0.61 -12.11 -6.27
N ASP A 124 0.22 -11.12 -6.63
CA ASP A 124 0.35 -10.57 -8.00
C ASP A 124 1.01 -11.51 -9.04
N LEU A 125 1.10 -12.82 -8.74
CA LEU A 125 1.72 -13.87 -9.56
C LEU A 125 3.22 -13.68 -9.82
N THR A 126 3.87 -12.73 -9.16
CA THR A 126 5.32 -12.59 -9.21
C THR A 126 6.00 -13.38 -8.09
N TYR A 127 7.28 -13.67 -8.26
CA TYR A 127 8.08 -14.37 -7.26
C TYR A 127 9.46 -13.73 -7.11
N ARG A 128 10.14 -14.09 -6.03
CA ARG A 128 11.55 -13.80 -5.77
C ARG A 128 12.21 -15.05 -5.22
N VAL A 129 13.44 -15.33 -5.64
CA VAL A 129 14.23 -16.43 -5.10
C VAL A 129 15.45 -15.83 -4.42
N ILE A 130 15.65 -16.21 -3.16
CA ILE A 130 16.86 -15.93 -2.40
C ILE A 130 17.68 -17.22 -2.39
N HIS A 131 18.87 -17.18 -2.99
CA HIS A 131 19.77 -18.33 -3.04
C HIS A 131 20.45 -18.56 -1.68
N MET A 132 20.30 -19.76 -1.13
CA MET A 132 20.78 -20.15 0.20
C MET A 132 21.91 -21.20 0.15
N ASP A 133 22.39 -21.53 -1.05
CA ASP A 133 23.40 -22.58 -1.29
C ASP A 133 24.85 -22.14 -1.04
N GLY A 134 25.05 -21.00 -0.37
CA GLY A 134 26.37 -20.49 0.02
C GLY A 134 27.14 -19.80 -1.11
N ARG A 135 26.53 -19.60 -2.29
CA ARG A 135 27.14 -18.82 -3.37
C ARG A 135 27.37 -17.36 -2.95
N ALA A 136 28.39 -16.73 -3.53
CA ALA A 136 28.58 -15.29 -3.41
C ALA A 136 27.51 -14.52 -4.20
N LEU A 137 27.23 -13.29 -3.78
CA LEU A 137 26.41 -12.36 -4.56
C LEU A 137 27.12 -12.06 -5.88
N GLU A 138 26.42 -12.15 -7.00
CA GLU A 138 26.96 -11.79 -8.31
C GLU A 138 27.39 -10.32 -8.29
N ALA A 139 28.59 -10.01 -8.77
CA ALA A 139 29.14 -8.67 -8.68
C ALA A 139 28.42 -7.73 -9.66
N GLU A 140 28.17 -8.22 -10.87
CA GLU A 140 27.58 -7.47 -11.99
C GLU A 140 26.45 -8.27 -12.67
N PRO A 141 25.34 -8.55 -11.96
CA PRO A 141 24.20 -9.22 -12.55
C PRO A 141 23.54 -8.32 -13.61
N ALA A 142 22.98 -8.95 -14.65
CA ALA A 142 22.16 -8.22 -15.62
C ALA A 142 20.98 -7.53 -14.90
N PRO A 143 20.73 -6.22 -15.14
CA PRO A 143 19.65 -5.50 -14.49
C PRO A 143 18.29 -6.15 -14.75
N SER A 144 17.53 -6.38 -13.68
CA SER A 144 16.21 -7.02 -13.70
C SER A 144 15.24 -6.30 -12.75
N TRP A 145 13.96 -6.60 -12.84
CA TRP A 145 12.96 -5.95 -11.99
C TRP A 145 13.09 -6.36 -10.51
N MET A 146 13.40 -7.63 -10.24
CA MET A 146 13.42 -8.19 -8.89
C MET A 146 14.83 -8.34 -8.29
N GLY A 147 15.86 -7.98 -9.05
CA GLY A 147 17.25 -8.13 -8.66
C GLY A 147 17.71 -9.59 -8.54
N TYR A 148 18.90 -9.75 -8.00
CA TYR A 148 19.52 -11.02 -7.66
C TYR A 148 19.82 -11.05 -6.17
N SER A 149 19.49 -12.15 -5.50
CA SER A 149 19.52 -12.23 -4.02
C SER A 149 20.24 -13.48 -3.53
N VAL A 150 21.13 -13.31 -2.56
CA VAL A 150 21.75 -14.40 -1.80
C VAL A 150 21.51 -14.22 -0.33
N GLY A 151 21.37 -15.32 0.40
CA GLY A 151 21.10 -15.32 1.83
C GLY A 151 22.08 -16.19 2.61
N ARG A 152 22.36 -15.77 3.84
CA ARG A 152 23.18 -16.51 4.80
C ARG A 152 22.65 -16.34 6.21
N TRP A 153 22.80 -17.38 7.03
CA TRP A 153 22.42 -17.33 8.43
C TRP A 153 23.50 -16.67 9.29
N ASP A 154 23.08 -15.71 10.12
CA ASP A 154 23.84 -15.07 11.19
C ASP A 154 23.11 -15.39 12.50
N GLY A 155 23.56 -16.45 13.19
CA GLY A 155 22.77 -17.06 14.27
C GLY A 155 21.42 -17.55 13.76
N ASP A 156 20.34 -17.02 14.34
CA ASP A 156 18.94 -17.26 13.95
C ASP A 156 18.37 -16.15 13.04
N THR A 157 19.20 -15.21 12.59
CA THR A 157 18.80 -14.17 11.63
C THR A 157 19.22 -14.58 10.23
N LEU A 158 18.28 -14.63 9.28
CA LEU A 158 18.65 -14.75 7.88
C LEU A 158 19.00 -13.36 7.34
N VAL A 159 20.25 -13.20 6.91
CA VAL A 159 20.74 -11.97 6.27
C VAL A 159 20.73 -12.19 4.77
N VAL A 160 20.04 -11.31 4.05
CA VAL A 160 19.92 -11.35 2.58
C VAL A 160 20.57 -10.12 2.01
N GLU A 161 21.38 -10.31 0.98
CA GLU A 161 22.03 -9.24 0.22
C GLU A 161 21.57 -9.33 -1.22
N SER A 162 21.21 -8.19 -1.81
CA SER A 162 20.69 -8.12 -3.19
C SER A 162 21.22 -6.93 -3.98
N ASN A 163 21.36 -7.12 -5.29
CA ASN A 163 21.74 -6.11 -6.29
C ASN A 163 21.09 -6.44 -7.66
N GLY A 164 21.49 -5.73 -8.72
CA GLY A 164 21.02 -6.05 -10.08
C GLY A 164 19.59 -5.62 -10.37
N TYR A 165 19.10 -4.62 -9.65
CA TYR A 165 17.82 -3.99 -9.95
C TYR A 165 17.97 -3.04 -11.14
N ASN A 166 17.00 -3.02 -12.05
CA ASN A 166 16.89 -1.93 -13.02
C ASN A 166 16.39 -0.64 -12.34
N ASP A 167 16.51 0.49 -13.01
CA ASP A 167 16.14 1.82 -12.50
C ASP A 167 14.65 2.17 -12.71
N LYS A 168 13.81 1.18 -13.06
CA LYS A 168 12.39 1.39 -13.42
C LYS A 168 11.43 1.14 -12.25
N THR A 169 11.96 0.68 -11.11
CA THR A 169 11.18 0.39 -9.90
C THR A 169 11.33 1.49 -8.85
N TRP A 170 10.47 1.45 -7.84
CA TRP A 170 10.43 2.44 -6.77
C TRP A 170 10.79 1.77 -5.42
N LEU A 171 11.14 2.58 -4.42
CA LEU A 171 11.49 2.12 -3.06
C LEU A 171 10.41 2.42 -2.03
N SER A 172 9.42 3.25 -2.35
CA SER A 172 8.40 3.66 -1.40
C SER A 172 7.09 4.05 -2.07
N ALA A 173 6.03 4.14 -1.25
CA ALA A 173 4.69 4.45 -1.72
C ALA A 173 4.57 5.83 -2.37
N GLU A 174 5.46 6.75 -1.99
CA GLU A 174 5.61 8.10 -2.52
C GLU A 174 6.36 8.12 -3.87
N GLY A 175 6.80 6.97 -4.38
CA GLY A 175 7.48 6.85 -5.67
C GLY A 175 8.94 7.25 -5.64
N ARG A 176 9.65 6.96 -4.54
CA ARG A 176 11.08 7.25 -4.45
C ARG A 176 11.86 6.36 -5.42
N ALA A 177 12.49 6.99 -6.41
CA ALA A 177 13.29 6.32 -7.42
C ALA A 177 14.64 5.83 -6.85
N HIS A 178 15.32 5.00 -7.62
CA HIS A 178 16.69 4.55 -7.37
C HIS A 178 17.40 4.31 -8.70
N THR A 179 18.70 4.08 -8.65
CA THR A 179 19.55 3.73 -9.78
C THR A 179 19.86 2.24 -9.78
N GLU A 180 20.56 1.77 -10.81
CA GLU A 180 21.07 0.38 -10.88
C GLU A 180 22.20 0.11 -9.86
N ALA A 181 22.72 1.15 -9.20
CA ALA A 181 23.69 1.02 -8.10
C ALA A 181 23.04 0.57 -6.78
N LEU A 182 21.71 0.40 -6.74
CA LEU A 182 20.97 -0.03 -5.55
C LEU A 182 21.48 -1.36 -5.01
N ARG A 183 21.82 -1.35 -3.72
CA ARG A 183 22.05 -2.52 -2.88
C ARG A 183 20.97 -2.58 -1.81
N VAL A 184 20.44 -3.78 -1.59
CA VAL A 184 19.43 -4.04 -0.56
C VAL A 184 19.99 -5.07 0.41
N THR A 185 19.94 -4.76 1.70
CA THR A 185 20.25 -5.69 2.78
C THR A 185 19.01 -5.90 3.62
N GLU A 186 18.64 -7.16 3.83
CA GLU A 186 17.48 -7.53 4.62
C GLU A 186 17.87 -8.47 5.77
N ARG A 187 17.21 -8.34 6.92
CA ARG A 187 17.43 -9.19 8.09
C ARG A 187 16.10 -9.76 8.57
N TYR A 188 15.90 -11.04 8.31
CA TYR A 188 14.69 -11.79 8.64
C TYR A 188 14.85 -12.44 10.02
N ARG A 189 13.91 -12.19 10.93
CA ARG A 189 13.86 -12.76 12.28
C ARG A 189 12.47 -13.27 12.59
N ARG A 190 12.34 -14.58 12.79
CA ARG A 190 11.10 -15.22 13.24
C ARG A 190 11.20 -15.48 14.74
N SER A 191 10.54 -14.66 15.56
CA SER A 191 10.66 -14.71 17.02
C SER A 191 9.88 -15.86 17.65
N ASP A 192 8.77 -16.23 17.04
CA ASP A 192 7.87 -17.29 17.46
C ASP A 192 7.19 -17.93 16.23
N PHE A 193 6.17 -18.75 16.44
CA PHE A 193 5.47 -19.41 15.36
C PHE A 193 4.77 -18.42 14.41
N GLY A 194 4.29 -17.29 14.91
CA GLY A 194 3.37 -16.42 14.19
C GLY A 194 3.91 -15.05 13.79
N HIS A 195 5.13 -14.69 14.18
CA HIS A 195 5.66 -13.35 13.94
C HIS A 195 7.02 -13.37 13.23
N LEU A 196 7.09 -12.65 12.12
CA LEU A 196 8.28 -12.45 11.31
C LEU A 196 8.56 -10.96 11.20
N GLN A 197 9.75 -10.53 11.63
CA GLN A 197 10.25 -9.18 11.42
C GLN A 197 11.31 -9.20 10.30
N ILE A 198 11.22 -8.23 9.39
CA ILE A 198 12.19 -8.03 8.32
C ILE A 198 12.67 -6.59 8.38
N ASP A 199 13.94 -6.39 8.72
CA ASP A 199 14.57 -5.07 8.60
C ASP A 199 15.18 -4.95 7.20
N VAL A 200 14.71 -3.99 6.42
CA VAL A 200 15.18 -3.71 5.06
C VAL A 200 16.01 -2.44 5.08
N THR A 201 17.19 -2.46 4.45
CA THR A 201 18.06 -1.31 4.27
C THR A 201 18.42 -1.15 2.79
N TYR A 202 18.13 0.03 2.25
CA TYR A 202 18.50 0.46 0.91
C TYR A 202 19.77 1.30 0.95
N THR A 203 20.72 0.97 0.09
CA THR A 203 21.95 1.73 -0.13
C THR A 203 22.09 2.01 -1.62
N ASP A 204 21.99 3.28 -2.00
CA ASP A 204 22.24 3.73 -3.36
C ASP A 204 22.91 5.11 -3.27
N PRO A 205 24.26 5.19 -3.33
CA PRO A 205 24.99 6.45 -3.18
C PRO A 205 24.71 7.46 -4.30
N ALA A 206 24.18 7.02 -5.45
CA ALA A 206 23.84 7.91 -6.56
C ALA A 206 22.47 8.57 -6.37
N ALA A 207 21.59 7.99 -5.56
CA ALA A 207 20.27 8.52 -5.24
C ALA A 207 20.15 9.09 -3.81
N TYR A 208 20.95 8.59 -2.86
CA TYR A 208 20.83 8.89 -1.43
C TYR A 208 22.18 9.13 -0.76
N VAL A 209 22.23 10.08 0.17
CA VAL A 209 23.44 10.44 0.93
C VAL A 209 23.82 9.37 1.95
N LYS A 210 22.82 8.75 2.60
CA LYS A 210 22.97 7.71 3.60
C LYS A 210 21.99 6.55 3.35
N PRO A 211 22.34 5.32 3.78
CA PRO A 211 21.40 4.22 3.78
C PRO A 211 20.12 4.55 4.57
N TRP A 212 18.99 4.05 4.09
CA TRP A 212 17.69 4.22 4.72
C TRP A 212 16.82 2.99 4.46
N GLY A 213 15.71 2.83 5.17
CA GLY A 213 14.88 1.66 4.98
C GLY A 213 13.69 1.61 5.92
N PHE A 214 13.20 0.41 6.18
CA PHE A 214 12.04 0.18 7.03
C PHE A 214 12.08 -1.19 7.72
N THR A 215 11.28 -1.33 8.76
CA THR A 215 11.00 -2.63 9.39
C THR A 215 9.58 -3.06 9.01
N ALA A 216 9.47 -4.23 8.38
CA ALA A 216 8.20 -4.90 8.13
C ALA A 216 7.94 -5.92 9.25
N ASN A 217 6.77 -5.80 9.90
CA ASN A 217 6.29 -6.76 10.88
C ASN A 217 5.15 -7.55 10.25
N MET A 218 5.35 -8.87 10.11
CA MET A 218 4.40 -9.77 9.49
C MET A 218 3.87 -10.78 10.50
N THR A 219 2.59 -11.08 10.38
CA THR A 219 1.90 -12.13 11.11
C THR A 219 1.59 -13.29 10.18
N LEU A 220 1.75 -14.52 10.68
CA LEU A 220 1.36 -15.72 9.96
C LEU A 220 -0.17 -15.72 9.76
N ALA A 221 -0.59 -15.82 8.51
CA ALA A 221 -1.97 -15.96 8.13
C ALA A 221 -2.39 -17.43 8.25
N ALA A 222 -2.82 -17.81 9.45
CA ALA A 222 -3.29 -19.16 9.74
C ALA A 222 -4.67 -19.42 9.12
N ASP A 223 -4.91 -20.69 8.80
CA ASP A 223 -6.21 -21.22 8.37
C ASP A 223 -6.82 -20.54 7.14
N THR A 224 -5.99 -19.94 6.28
CA THR A 224 -6.38 -19.29 5.03
C THR A 224 -5.42 -19.65 3.88
N ASP A 225 -5.67 -19.13 2.69
CA ASP A 225 -4.83 -19.30 1.51
C ASP A 225 -4.55 -17.95 0.84
N MET A 226 -3.58 -17.92 -0.08
CA MET A 226 -3.31 -16.79 -0.94
C MET A 226 -4.01 -17.02 -2.28
N LEU A 227 -4.95 -16.16 -2.63
CA LEU A 227 -5.53 -16.12 -3.96
C LEU A 227 -4.74 -15.18 -4.85
N GLU A 228 -4.72 -15.47 -6.15
CA GLU A 228 -4.11 -14.59 -7.12
C GLU A 228 -4.84 -13.25 -7.22
N ALA A 229 -4.05 -12.18 -7.27
CA ALA A 229 -4.48 -10.86 -7.65
C ALA A 229 -4.04 -10.65 -9.11
N VAL A 230 -4.97 -10.82 -10.05
CA VAL A 230 -4.68 -10.59 -11.45
C VAL A 230 -4.68 -9.09 -11.72
N CYS A 231 -3.51 -8.55 -12.06
CA CYS A 231 -3.42 -7.18 -12.55
C CYS A 231 -4.12 -7.09 -13.90
N GLU A 232 -5.32 -6.51 -13.90
CA GLU A 232 -5.97 -6.11 -15.13
C GLU A 232 -5.38 -4.75 -15.54
N ARG A 233 -4.82 -4.67 -16.76
CA ARG A 233 -4.41 -3.39 -17.34
C ARG A 233 -5.67 -2.63 -17.75
N SER A 234 -6.46 -2.17 -16.78
CA SER A 234 -7.72 -1.50 -17.07
C SER A 234 -7.47 -0.17 -17.81
N SER A 235 -8.32 0.04 -18.80
CA SER A 235 -8.28 0.96 -19.95
C SER A 235 -7.66 2.34 -19.76
N GLU A 236 -7.18 2.92 -20.88
CA GLU A 236 -6.79 4.34 -21.04
C GLU A 236 -7.80 5.33 -20.42
N HIS A 237 -9.04 4.91 -20.16
CA HIS A 237 -10.10 5.67 -19.50
C HIS A 237 -9.90 5.92 -18.00
N TRP A 238 -8.96 5.23 -17.34
CA TRP A 238 -8.69 5.36 -15.89
C TRP A 238 -7.35 6.06 -15.61
N ALA A 239 -6.67 6.52 -16.67
CA ALA A 239 -5.46 7.31 -16.59
C ALA A 239 -5.79 8.79 -16.78
N GLY A 240 -5.09 9.64 -16.03
CA GLY A 240 -5.20 11.09 -16.13
C GLY A 240 -4.08 11.78 -15.37
N SER A 241 -4.11 13.10 -15.35
CA SER A 241 -3.18 13.96 -14.62
C SER A 241 -3.90 15.24 -14.20
N LEU A 242 -3.33 15.98 -13.25
CA LEU A 242 -3.82 17.33 -12.95
C LEU A 242 -3.82 18.23 -14.20
N SER A 243 -2.94 17.97 -15.17
CA SER A 243 -2.94 18.72 -16.43
C SER A 243 -4.18 18.39 -17.26
N ASP A 244 -4.58 17.12 -17.34
CA ASP A 244 -5.79 16.70 -18.05
C ASP A 244 -7.03 17.33 -17.39
N ALA A 245 -7.09 17.29 -16.05
CA ALA A 245 -8.10 17.98 -15.26
C ALA A 245 -8.21 19.48 -15.57
N ALA A 246 -7.05 20.13 -15.73
CA ALA A 246 -6.96 21.55 -16.01
C ALA A 246 -7.46 21.89 -17.41
N THR A 247 -7.37 20.98 -18.39
CA THR A 247 -7.91 21.22 -19.74
C THR A 247 -9.44 21.30 -19.76
N SER A 248 -10.12 20.60 -18.85
CA SER A 248 -11.58 20.66 -18.68
C SER A 248 -12.03 21.63 -17.59
N ALA A 249 -11.12 22.42 -17.04
CA ALA A 249 -11.43 23.29 -15.91
C ALA A 249 -12.42 24.40 -16.29
N VAL A 250 -13.43 24.60 -15.45
CA VAL A 250 -14.37 25.71 -15.58
C VAL A 250 -13.99 26.86 -14.65
N THR A 251 -14.26 28.10 -15.06
CA THR A 251 -14.08 29.25 -14.16
C THR A 251 -15.17 29.26 -13.09
N VAL A 252 -14.77 29.35 -11.83
CA VAL A 252 -15.67 29.53 -10.68
C VAL A 252 -15.28 30.81 -9.98
N GLU A 253 -16.26 31.68 -9.74
CA GLU A 253 -16.02 32.98 -9.13
C GLU A 253 -15.41 32.87 -7.73
N PRO A 254 -14.44 33.74 -7.36
CA PRO A 254 -13.79 33.68 -6.06
C PRO A 254 -14.74 33.74 -4.87
N ASP A 255 -15.85 34.47 -4.97
CA ASP A 255 -16.87 34.58 -3.92
C ASP A 255 -17.64 33.27 -3.70
N VAL A 256 -17.74 32.43 -4.73
CA VAL A 256 -18.31 31.09 -4.66
C VAL A 256 -17.30 30.14 -4.03
N LEU A 257 -16.04 30.18 -4.45
CA LEU A 257 -14.98 29.35 -3.87
C LEU A 257 -14.81 29.64 -2.36
N ALA A 258 -14.89 30.91 -1.97
CA ALA A 258 -14.82 31.30 -0.56
C ALA A 258 -15.92 30.66 0.30
N ARG A 259 -17.10 30.38 -0.27
CA ARG A 259 -18.21 29.70 0.44
C ARG A 259 -17.97 28.21 0.70
N TYR A 260 -16.97 27.62 0.03
CA TYR A 260 -16.60 26.21 0.18
C TYR A 260 -15.44 26.00 1.16
N VAL A 261 -14.78 27.07 1.58
CA VAL A 261 -13.74 27.04 2.63
C VAL A 261 -14.36 26.55 3.94
N GLY A 262 -13.70 25.58 4.57
CA GLY A 262 -14.18 25.00 5.82
C GLY A 262 -13.58 23.64 6.11
N VAL A 263 -13.91 23.12 7.29
CA VAL A 263 -13.52 21.78 7.72
C VAL A 263 -14.72 20.86 7.58
N TYR A 264 -14.53 19.73 6.93
CA TYR A 264 -15.57 18.73 6.70
C TYR A 264 -15.13 17.42 7.35
N SER A 265 -16.04 16.68 8.00
CA SER A 265 -15.68 15.39 8.58
C SER A 265 -16.79 14.35 8.46
N GLY A 266 -16.37 13.10 8.47
CA GLY A 266 -17.24 11.93 8.40
C GLY A 266 -16.41 10.65 8.48
N PHE A 267 -16.94 9.57 7.92
CA PHE A 267 -16.31 8.25 7.98
C PHE A 267 -16.06 7.69 6.59
N TRP A 268 -14.85 7.18 6.38
CA TRP A 268 -14.46 6.43 5.20
C TRP A 268 -13.90 5.08 5.64
N LEU A 269 -14.52 3.99 5.20
CA LEU A 269 -14.18 2.62 5.61
C LEU A 269 -14.04 2.46 7.14
N GLY A 270 -14.97 3.06 7.89
CA GLY A 270 -14.99 3.01 9.36
C GLY A 270 -14.01 3.95 10.07
N ASN A 271 -13.12 4.63 9.34
CA ASN A 271 -12.14 5.57 9.92
C ASN A 271 -12.63 7.01 9.80
N LYS A 272 -12.41 7.80 10.86
CA LYS A 272 -12.70 9.24 10.82
C LYS A 272 -11.80 9.92 9.78
N ARG A 273 -12.43 10.64 8.86
CA ARG A 273 -11.77 11.40 7.80
C ARG A 273 -12.21 12.85 7.92
N THR A 274 -11.23 13.75 7.87
CA THR A 274 -11.43 15.19 7.86
C THR A 274 -10.82 15.77 6.59
N VAL A 275 -11.55 16.65 5.91
CA VAL A 275 -11.08 17.40 4.75
C VAL A 275 -11.11 18.87 5.12
N GLU A 276 -9.93 19.49 5.17
CA GLU A 276 -9.75 20.91 5.43
C GLU A 276 -9.62 21.62 4.08
N VAL A 277 -10.61 22.41 3.69
CA VAL A 277 -10.60 23.16 2.44
C VAL A 277 -10.20 24.59 2.74
N THR A 278 -9.12 25.04 2.10
CA THR A 278 -8.61 26.41 2.15
C THR A 278 -8.61 27.02 0.76
N LEU A 279 -8.50 28.35 0.68
CA LEU A 279 -8.39 29.08 -0.57
C LEU A 279 -7.01 29.72 -0.66
N SER A 280 -6.24 29.37 -1.68
CA SER A 280 -4.93 29.97 -1.99
C SER A 280 -5.03 30.68 -3.34
N GLY A 281 -5.08 32.02 -3.31
CA GLY A 281 -5.38 32.82 -4.49
C GLY A 281 -6.77 32.50 -5.04
N SER A 282 -6.86 31.99 -6.26
CA SER A 282 -8.09 31.58 -6.93
C SER A 282 -8.28 30.05 -6.97
N GLN A 283 -7.57 29.30 -6.13
CA GLN A 283 -7.59 27.84 -6.13
C GLN A 283 -7.93 27.29 -4.74
N LEU A 284 -8.89 26.37 -4.69
CA LEU A 284 -9.16 25.62 -3.47
C LEU A 284 -8.06 24.58 -3.24
N ILE A 285 -7.61 24.45 -2.00
CA ILE A 285 -6.66 23.44 -1.56
C ILE A 285 -7.36 22.58 -0.51
N ALA A 286 -7.46 21.27 -0.75
CA ALA A 286 -7.95 20.32 0.22
C ALA A 286 -6.78 19.65 0.95
N LYS A 287 -6.78 19.66 2.27
CA LYS A 287 -5.88 18.87 3.10
C LYS A 287 -6.67 17.74 3.74
N ILE A 288 -6.26 16.50 3.49
CA ILE A 288 -6.96 15.33 4.05
C ILE A 288 -6.25 14.86 5.30
N VAL A 289 -6.98 14.87 6.41
CA VAL A 289 -6.54 14.37 7.71
C VAL A 289 -7.30 13.08 8.00
N VAL A 290 -6.61 11.95 8.01
CA VAL A 290 -7.19 10.64 8.29
C VAL A 290 -6.72 10.18 9.67
N GLY A 291 -7.67 9.82 10.55
CA GLY A 291 -7.33 9.05 11.74
C GLY A 291 -6.80 7.69 11.31
N GLY A 292 -5.48 7.48 11.38
CA GLY A 292 -4.86 6.24 10.90
C GLY A 292 -4.37 6.26 9.44
N THR A 293 -3.84 7.39 8.96
CA THR A 293 -2.59 7.44 8.14
C THR A 293 -2.50 6.60 6.84
N ILE A 294 -3.57 6.39 6.08
CA ILE A 294 -3.40 5.89 4.69
C ILE A 294 -3.08 7.03 3.69
N ALA A 295 -3.33 8.29 4.02
CA ALA A 295 -2.90 9.47 3.23
C ALA A 295 -3.06 10.78 4.03
N GLY A 296 -2.70 10.77 5.31
CA GLY A 296 -3.00 11.87 6.23
C GLY A 296 -1.89 12.91 6.26
N ASP A 297 -2.11 14.05 5.58
CA ASP A 297 -1.42 15.35 5.60
C ASP A 297 -1.04 15.93 4.21
N GLU A 298 -1.36 15.24 3.11
CA GLU A 298 -1.13 15.81 1.78
C GLU A 298 -2.19 16.87 1.44
N SER A 299 -1.71 18.08 1.15
CA SER A 299 -2.51 19.16 0.58
C SER A 299 -2.58 18.99 -0.93
N ARG A 300 -3.78 19.08 -1.49
CA ARG A 300 -4.03 18.89 -2.92
C ARG A 300 -4.82 20.05 -3.53
N PRO A 301 -4.40 20.57 -4.68
CA PRO A 301 -5.20 21.55 -5.40
C PRO A 301 -6.47 20.90 -5.93
N LEU A 302 -7.57 21.65 -5.86
CA LEU A 302 -8.86 21.26 -6.43
C LEU A 302 -9.09 22.03 -7.74
N VAL A 303 -9.22 21.29 -8.83
CA VAL A 303 -9.49 21.81 -10.17
C VAL A 303 -11.01 21.80 -10.41
N PRO A 304 -11.66 22.94 -10.64
CA PRO A 304 -13.11 23.01 -10.84
C PRO A 304 -13.52 22.33 -12.15
N GLN A 305 -14.42 21.34 -12.07
CA GLN A 305 -15.06 20.68 -13.21
C GLN A 305 -16.48 21.19 -13.45
N SER A 306 -17.13 21.72 -12.40
CA SER A 306 -18.37 22.48 -12.47
C SER A 306 -18.38 23.52 -11.35
N ARG A 307 -19.48 24.24 -11.15
CA ARG A 307 -19.63 25.19 -10.03
C ARG A 307 -19.46 24.51 -8.65
N THR A 308 -19.85 23.24 -8.52
CA THR A 308 -19.82 22.49 -7.25
C THR A 308 -18.97 21.22 -7.30
N LEU A 309 -18.54 20.78 -8.48
CA LEU A 309 -17.71 19.59 -8.67
C LEU A 309 -16.27 19.99 -8.97
N PHE A 310 -15.34 19.37 -8.26
CA PHE A 310 -13.91 19.58 -8.41
C PHE A 310 -13.21 18.24 -8.52
N GLU A 311 -12.05 18.22 -9.18
CA GLU A 311 -11.12 17.09 -9.17
C GLU A 311 -9.89 17.45 -8.34
N GLY A 312 -9.45 16.56 -7.47
CA GLY A 312 -8.29 16.75 -6.61
C GLY A 312 -7.46 15.50 -6.47
N LEU A 313 -6.35 15.45 -7.19
CA LEU A 313 -5.44 14.32 -7.26
C LEU A 313 -6.09 12.96 -7.55
N GLY A 314 -6.92 12.88 -8.60
CA GLY A 314 -7.59 11.63 -9.01
C GLY A 314 -8.85 11.27 -8.21
N LEU A 315 -9.29 12.14 -7.28
CA LEU A 315 -10.56 12.02 -6.57
C LEU A 315 -11.51 13.15 -6.97
N GLY A 316 -12.82 12.86 -7.00
CA GLY A 316 -13.84 13.89 -7.17
C GLY A 316 -14.25 14.50 -5.83
N TYR A 317 -14.55 15.79 -5.82
CA TYR A 317 -15.06 16.54 -4.67
C TYR A 317 -16.31 17.31 -5.09
N GLN A 318 -17.47 16.88 -4.62
CA GLN A 318 -18.73 17.57 -4.88
C GLN A 318 -19.20 18.30 -3.62
N PHE A 319 -19.23 19.62 -3.67
CA PHE A 319 -19.80 20.44 -2.60
C PHE A 319 -21.32 20.44 -2.68
N LEU A 320 -21.98 20.05 -1.59
CA LEU A 320 -23.41 20.23 -1.42
C LEU A 320 -23.62 21.57 -0.73
N VAL A 321 -24.51 22.39 -1.27
CA VAL A 321 -24.71 23.77 -0.82
C VAL A 321 -26.14 23.98 -0.35
N ASP A 322 -26.31 24.90 0.61
CA ASP A 322 -27.62 25.38 1.04
C ASP A 322 -28.23 26.39 0.04
N ASP A 323 -29.38 26.95 0.42
CA ASP A 323 -30.11 27.98 -0.34
C ASP A 323 -29.31 29.28 -0.54
N LYS A 324 -28.29 29.53 0.29
CA LYS A 324 -27.37 30.67 0.21
C LYS A 324 -26.11 30.35 -0.59
N GLY A 325 -26.00 29.13 -1.10
CA GLY A 325 -24.83 28.65 -1.82
C GLY A 325 -23.62 28.39 -0.92
N VAL A 326 -23.83 28.26 0.39
CA VAL A 326 -22.79 27.91 1.36
C VAL A 326 -22.68 26.40 1.42
N ALA A 327 -21.46 25.87 1.35
CA ALA A 327 -21.27 24.43 1.45
C ALA A 327 -21.73 23.92 2.83
N THR A 328 -22.56 22.89 2.83
CA THR A 328 -22.99 22.14 4.03
C THR A 328 -22.23 20.84 4.16
N ASP A 329 -21.79 20.29 3.04
CA ASP A 329 -21.08 19.02 2.95
C ASP A 329 -20.10 19.03 1.77
N VAL A 330 -19.10 18.17 1.84
CA VAL A 330 -18.32 17.74 0.68
C VAL A 330 -18.50 16.24 0.52
N VAL A 331 -18.85 15.82 -0.68
CA VAL A 331 -18.88 14.41 -1.08
C VAL A 331 -17.57 14.11 -1.76
N GLU A 332 -16.76 13.27 -1.15
CA GLU A 332 -15.55 12.74 -1.77
C GLU A 332 -15.92 11.50 -2.58
N ILE A 333 -15.65 11.54 -3.88
CA ILE A 333 -16.03 10.51 -4.84
C ILE A 333 -14.81 9.60 -5.04
N HIS A 334 -14.92 8.39 -4.50
CA HIS A 334 -13.95 7.32 -4.70
C HIS A 334 -14.49 6.32 -5.73
N ILE A 335 -13.61 5.46 -6.24
CA ILE A 335 -14.00 4.29 -7.04
C ILE A 335 -14.99 3.39 -6.30
N THR A 336 -14.87 3.30 -4.96
CA THR A 336 -15.76 2.50 -4.11
C THR A 336 -17.11 3.17 -3.83
N GLY A 337 -17.30 4.42 -4.27
CA GLY A 337 -18.53 5.18 -4.13
C GLY A 337 -18.34 6.59 -3.55
N PRO A 338 -19.44 7.37 -3.47
CA PRO A 338 -19.44 8.69 -2.85
C PRO A 338 -19.49 8.62 -1.33
N TYR A 339 -18.63 9.37 -0.65
CA TYR A 339 -18.58 9.47 0.81
C TYR A 339 -18.87 10.91 1.25
N ARG A 340 -19.97 11.09 1.98
CA ARG A 340 -20.41 12.40 2.45
C ARG A 340 -19.70 12.78 3.74
N LEU A 341 -19.09 13.97 3.75
CA LEU A 341 -18.41 14.58 4.89
C LEU A 341 -19.13 15.89 5.24
N ALA A 342 -19.71 15.96 6.43
CA ALA A 342 -20.48 17.12 6.86
C ALA A 342 -19.56 18.27 7.29
N ARG A 343 -19.92 19.50 6.94
CA ARG A 343 -19.20 20.69 7.39
C ARG A 343 -19.28 20.80 8.92
N GLN A 344 -18.13 21.01 9.53
CA GLN A 344 -18.02 21.25 10.96
C GLN A 344 -18.41 22.70 11.24
N ARG A 345 -19.11 22.91 12.36
CA ARG A 345 -19.57 24.23 12.79
C ARG A 345 -18.43 25.12 13.25
#